data_AF-A0A543JM54-F1
#
_entry.id   AF-A0A543JM54-F1
#
_cell.length_a   1.000
_cell.length_b   1.000
_cell.length_c   1.000
_cell.angle_alpha   90.00
_cell.angle_beta   90.00
_cell.angle_gamma   90.00
#
_symmetry.space_group_name_H-M   'P 1'
#
loop_
_entity.id
_entity.type
_entity.pdbx_description
1 polymer ?
#
loop_
_entity_poly.entity_id
_entity_poly.type
_entity_poly.pdbx_seq_one_letter_code
_entity_poly.pdbx_strand_id
1 'polypeptide(L)'
;MTRRPSLPGASELFRLTTGAADDGVPPAGAPAAEAPAQRRGTGRQKHSTKITVYVSDEELLALEHARLALRGEHGLAVDRGRVVREAIAIVLDDLEGHGDDSLLVRRLRER
;
A
#
# COMPACT_ATOMS: atom_id res chain seq x y z
N MET A 1 2.15 -6.26 -53.93
CA MET A 1 2.96 -5.26 -53.19
C MET A 1 2.38 -5.12 -51.79
N THR A 2 2.85 -5.96 -50.86
CA THR A 2 2.28 -6.09 -49.51
C THR A 2 2.91 -5.02 -48.61
N ARG A 3 2.19 -3.94 -48.30
CA ARG A 3 2.67 -2.93 -47.35
C ARG A 3 2.59 -3.50 -45.93
N ARG A 4 3.72 -3.53 -45.23
CA ARG A 4 3.73 -3.80 -43.78
C ARG A 4 3.15 -2.57 -43.06
N PRO A 5 2.11 -2.72 -42.22
CA PRO A 5 1.65 -1.64 -41.36
C PRO A 5 2.77 -1.26 -40.37
N SER A 6 3.04 0.03 -40.22
CA SER A 6 3.96 0.52 -39.18
C SER A 6 3.28 0.47 -37.82
N LEU A 7 3.92 -0.18 -36.84
CA LEU A 7 3.47 -0.15 -35.46
C LEU A 7 3.91 1.18 -34.79
N PRO A 8 3.07 1.77 -33.93
CA PRO A 8 3.42 2.99 -33.21
C PRO A 8 4.63 2.76 -32.31
N GLY A 9 5.54 3.75 -32.28
CA GLY A 9 6.75 3.68 -31.46
C GLY A 9 6.45 3.82 -29.96
N ALA A 10 7.39 3.41 -29.11
CA ALA A 10 7.24 3.51 -27.64
C ALA A 10 6.92 4.94 -27.18
N SER A 11 7.48 5.95 -27.86
CA SER A 11 7.22 7.37 -27.62
C SER A 11 5.74 7.75 -27.77
N GLU A 12 4.98 7.01 -28.59
CA GLU A 12 3.54 7.24 -28.78
C GLU A 12 2.70 6.54 -27.71
N LEU A 13 3.18 5.41 -27.19
CA LEU A 13 2.52 4.69 -26.09
C LEU A 13 2.58 5.47 -24.77
N PHE A 14 3.62 6.28 -24.59
CA PHE A 14 3.83 7.08 -23.38
C PHE A 14 3.51 8.56 -23.56
N ARG A 15 2.85 8.96 -24.67
CA ARG A 15 2.28 10.31 -24.76
C ARG A 15 1.18 10.44 -23.72
N LEU A 16 1.49 11.16 -22.64
CA LEU A 16 0.54 11.63 -21.66
C LEU A 16 -0.47 12.52 -22.40
N THR A 17 -1.73 12.08 -22.52
CA THR A 17 -2.85 12.86 -23.07
C THR A 17 -3.21 14.01 -22.13
N THR A 18 -2.31 14.98 -22.00
CA THR A 18 -2.65 16.32 -21.56
C THR A 18 -2.82 17.13 -22.84
N GLY A 19 -4.02 17.65 -23.04
CA GLY A 19 -4.55 18.07 -24.34
C GLY A 19 -3.56 18.87 -25.19
N ALA A 20 -3.57 18.55 -26.49
CA ALA A 20 -3.11 19.47 -27.51
C ALA A 20 -3.90 20.79 -27.35
N ALA A 21 -3.30 21.73 -26.61
CA ALA A 21 -3.70 23.12 -26.63
C ALA A 21 -3.13 23.70 -27.92
N ASP A 22 -4.04 23.85 -28.88
CA ASP A 22 -3.95 24.70 -30.04
C ASP A 22 -3.41 26.09 -29.65
N ASP A 23 -2.45 26.60 -30.42
CA ASP A 23 -1.90 27.94 -30.30
C ASP A 23 -3.01 28.99 -30.48
N GLY A 24 -3.42 29.69 -29.41
CA GLY A 24 -4.32 30.85 -29.55
C GLY A 24 -4.89 31.45 -28.26
N VAL A 25 -4.30 32.57 -27.83
CA VAL A 25 -4.86 33.71 -27.04
C VAL A 25 -5.58 33.41 -25.70
N PRO A 26 -5.21 34.05 -24.57
CA PRO A 26 -5.86 33.79 -23.28
C PRO A 26 -7.14 34.64 -23.09
N PRO A 27 -8.22 34.08 -22.52
CA PRO A 27 -9.22 34.87 -21.83
C PRO A 27 -9.11 34.68 -20.30
N ALA A 28 -9.29 35.80 -19.60
CA ALA A 28 -9.27 35.92 -18.16
C ALA A 28 -10.49 35.27 -17.49
N GLY A 29 -10.25 34.66 -16.31
CA GLY A 29 -11.21 34.55 -15.20
C GLY A 29 -12.25 33.43 -15.24
N ALA A 30 -11.98 32.32 -14.53
CA ALA A 30 -12.99 31.46 -13.89
C ALA A 30 -12.33 30.58 -12.80
N PRO A 31 -13.05 30.19 -11.73
CA PRO A 31 -12.46 29.76 -10.46
C PRO A 31 -11.89 28.34 -10.51
N ALA A 32 -10.88 28.11 -9.68
CA ALA A 32 -10.22 26.82 -9.49
C ALA A 32 -11.24 25.74 -9.13
N ALA A 33 -11.47 24.82 -10.06
CA ALA A 33 -12.17 23.57 -9.80
C ALA A 33 -11.30 22.75 -8.84
N GLU A 34 -11.84 22.55 -7.64
CA GLU A 34 -11.30 21.73 -6.57
C GLU A 34 -11.00 20.32 -7.11
N ALA A 35 -9.72 20.03 -7.32
CA ALA A 35 -9.29 18.66 -7.60
C ALA A 35 -9.70 17.78 -6.41
N PRO A 36 -10.29 16.59 -6.62
CA PRO A 36 -10.66 15.71 -5.53
C PRO A 36 -9.39 15.43 -4.73
N ALA A 37 -9.43 15.79 -3.45
CA ALA A 37 -8.35 15.54 -2.51
C ALA A 37 -7.93 14.08 -2.68
N GLN A 38 -6.77 13.85 -3.28
CA GLN A 38 -6.10 12.56 -3.25
C GLN A 38 -6.01 12.24 -1.77
N ARG A 39 -6.85 11.29 -1.31
CA ARG A 39 -6.84 10.80 0.06
C ARG A 39 -5.40 10.39 0.31
N ARG A 40 -4.66 11.23 1.03
CA ARG A 40 -3.26 11.00 1.33
C ARG A 40 -3.25 9.73 2.14
N GLY A 41 -2.96 8.61 1.50
CA GLY A 41 -2.69 7.37 2.21
C GLY A 41 -1.60 7.72 3.22
N THR A 42 -1.82 7.34 4.47
CA THR A 42 -0.77 7.42 5.49
C THR A 42 0.45 6.72 4.91
N GLY A 43 1.50 7.49 4.62
CA GLY A 43 2.64 7.01 3.85
C GLY A 43 3.31 5.82 4.55
N ARG A 44 4.02 5.01 3.76
CA ARG A 44 4.87 3.96 4.28
C ARG A 44 6.00 4.58 5.10
N GLN A 45 6.08 4.24 6.38
CA GLN A 45 7.22 4.63 7.22
C GLN A 45 8.50 3.98 6.68
N LYS A 46 9.56 4.77 6.53
CA LYS A 46 10.87 4.29 6.11
C LYS A 46 11.56 3.63 7.30
N HIS A 47 11.85 2.33 7.20
CA HIS A 47 12.66 1.61 8.16
C HIS A 47 14.07 1.41 7.61
N SER A 48 15.08 1.52 8.47
CA SER A 48 16.48 1.25 8.12
C SER A 48 16.80 -0.24 8.07
N THR A 49 16.05 -1.04 8.82
CA THR A 49 16.31 -2.48 9.01
C THR A 49 15.13 -3.28 8.48
N LYS A 50 15.43 -4.42 7.84
CA LYS A 50 14.42 -5.36 7.32
C LYS A 50 14.66 -6.76 7.90
N ILE A 51 13.57 -7.42 8.29
CA ILE A 51 13.53 -8.86 8.52
C ILE A 51 12.75 -9.53 7.38
N THR A 52 13.08 -10.78 7.05
CA THR A 52 12.34 -11.58 6.07
C THR A 52 11.77 -12.79 6.80
N VAL A 53 10.48 -13.06 6.62
CA VAL A 53 9.78 -14.17 7.28
C VAL A 53 9.18 -15.06 6.20
N TYR A 54 9.40 -16.36 6.34
CA TYR A 54 8.71 -17.37 5.55
C TYR A 54 7.41 -17.76 6.26
N VAL A 55 6.32 -17.77 5.52
CA VAL A 55 5.00 -18.15 6.00
C VAL A 55 4.43 -19.19 5.04
N SER A 56 3.57 -20.05 5.56
CA SER A 56 2.77 -20.96 4.74
C SER A 56 1.74 -20.20 3.90
N ASP A 57 1.19 -20.87 2.88
CA ASP A 57 0.12 -20.32 2.05
C ASP A 57 -1.14 -20.00 2.87
N GLU A 58 -1.47 -20.83 3.86
CA GLU A 58 -2.60 -20.64 4.77
C GLU A 58 -2.42 -19.38 5.64
N GLU A 59 -1.22 -19.17 6.19
CA GLU A 59 -0.90 -17.97 6.99
C GLU A 59 -0.93 -16.70 6.13
N LEU A 60 -0.43 -16.76 4.89
CA LEU A 60 -0.50 -15.63 3.97
C LEU A 60 -1.95 -15.29 3.62
N LEU A 61 -2.78 -16.30 3.37
CA LEU A 61 -4.21 -16.09 3.09
C LEU A 61 -4.93 -15.48 4.30
N ALA A 62 -4.66 -15.99 5.51
CA ALA A 62 -5.22 -15.44 6.75
C ALA A 62 -4.83 -13.97 6.94
N LEU A 63 -3.58 -13.59 6.64
CA LEU A 63 -3.13 -12.20 6.70
C LEU A 63 -3.87 -11.29 5.71
N GLU A 64 -4.14 -11.77 4.49
CA GLU A 64 -4.89 -11.00 3.49
C GLU A 64 -6.37 -10.87 3.86
N HIS A 65 -6.98 -11.92 4.42
CA HIS A 65 -8.33 -11.84 4.97
C HIS A 65 -8.42 -10.82 6.10
N ALA A 66 -7.47 -10.82 7.04
CA ALA A 66 -7.41 -9.84 8.11
C ALA A 66 -7.30 -8.41 7.57
N ARG A 67 -6.49 -8.18 6.53
CA ARG A 67 -6.39 -6.86 5.87
C ARG A 67 -7.70 -6.42 5.22
N LEU A 68 -8.43 -7.34 4.59
CA LEU A 68 -9.74 -7.04 4.00
C LEU A 68 -10.78 -6.72 5.08
N ALA A 69 -10.80 -7.48 6.18
CA ALA A 69 -11.68 -7.22 7.33
C ALA A 69 -11.39 -5.84 7.94
N LEU A 70 -10.12 -5.51 8.21
CA LEU A 70 -9.71 -4.19 8.69
C LEU A 70 -10.20 -3.05 7.79
N ARG A 71 -10.15 -3.23 6.47
CA ARG A 71 -10.64 -2.22 5.52
C ARG A 71 -12.16 -2.15 5.47
N GLY A 72 -12.84 -3.30 5.46
CA GLY A 72 -14.29 -3.39 5.30
C GLY A 72 -15.05 -2.97 6.56
N GLU A 73 -14.60 -3.42 7.73
CA GLU A 73 -15.29 -3.25 9.01
C GLU A 73 -14.83 -2.01 9.76
N HIS A 74 -13.55 -1.64 9.63
CA HIS A 74 -12.96 -0.54 10.39
C HIS A 74 -12.48 0.63 9.52
N GLY A 75 -12.60 0.54 8.19
CA GLY A 75 -12.12 1.58 7.27
C GLY A 75 -10.60 1.74 7.23
N LEU A 76 -9.84 0.79 7.81
CA LEU A 76 -8.39 0.87 7.95
C LEU A 76 -7.70 0.23 6.73
N ALA A 77 -7.26 1.06 5.80
CA ALA A 77 -6.49 0.62 4.64
C ALA A 77 -5.00 0.46 5.01
N VAL A 78 -4.61 -0.75 5.40
CA VAL A 78 -3.23 -1.09 5.79
C VAL A 78 -2.57 -2.12 4.86
N ASP A 79 -1.24 -2.09 4.79
CA ASP A 79 -0.44 -3.11 4.10
C ASP A 79 -0.01 -4.24 5.06
N ARG A 80 0.49 -5.35 4.49
CA ARG A 80 0.97 -6.52 5.24
C ARG A 80 2.02 -6.15 6.28
N GLY A 81 2.97 -5.30 5.90
CA GLY A 81 4.06 -4.89 6.78
C GLY A 81 3.56 -4.06 7.96
N ARG A 82 2.52 -3.24 7.78
CA ARG A 82 1.89 -2.51 8.88
C ARG A 82 1.22 -3.49 9.86
N VAL A 83 0.44 -4.44 9.38
CA VAL A 83 -0.20 -5.46 10.24
C VAL A 83 0.83 -6.24 11.05
N VAL A 84 1.89 -6.72 10.40
CA VAL A 84 2.96 -7.46 11.09
C VAL A 84 3.68 -6.59 12.13
N ARG A 85 3.97 -5.33 11.83
CA ARG A 85 4.61 -4.41 12.80
C ARG A 85 3.73 -4.14 14.02
N GLU A 86 2.42 -3.92 13.84
CA GLU A 86 1.49 -3.75 14.96
C GLU A 86 1.39 -5.02 15.80
N ALA A 87 1.33 -6.20 15.17
CA ALA A 87 1.33 -7.48 15.88
C ALA A 87 2.62 -7.68 16.70
N ILE A 88 3.78 -7.32 16.15
CA ILE A 88 5.06 -7.36 16.88
C ILE A 88 5.03 -6.39 18.07
N ALA A 89 4.56 -5.16 17.89
CA ALA A 89 4.48 -4.18 18.98
C ALA A 89 3.60 -4.69 20.13
N ILE A 90 2.40 -5.19 19.83
CA ILE A 90 1.48 -5.79 20.83
C ILE A 90 2.17 -6.91 21.62
N VAL A 91 2.91 -7.78 20.93
CA VAL A 91 3.61 -8.91 21.56
C VAL A 91 4.78 -8.45 22.43
N LEU A 92 5.52 -7.42 22.01
CA LEU A 92 6.61 -6.85 22.80
C LEU A 92 6.10 -6.11 24.03
N ASP A 93 5.01 -5.37 23.90
CA ASP A 93 4.36 -4.68 25.03
C ASP A 93 3.84 -5.69 26.06
N ASP A 94 3.26 -6.81 25.60
CA ASP A 94 2.84 -7.91 26.48
C ASP A 94 4.03 -8.55 27.22
N LEU A 95 5.14 -8.77 26.53
CA LEU A 95 6.36 -9.30 27.12
C LEU A 95 6.96 -8.34 28.16
N GLU A 96 7.00 -7.03 27.87
CA GLU A 96 7.51 -6.03 28.80
C GLU A 96 6.62 -5.92 30.04
N GLY A 97 5.29 -5.96 29.86
CA GLY A 97 4.33 -5.83 30.96
C GLY A 97 4.22 -7.07 31.86
N HIS A 98 4.30 -8.27 31.28
CA HIS A 98 4.02 -9.53 32.00
C HIS A 98 5.24 -10.45 32.17
N GLY A 99 6.36 -10.18 31.48
CA GLY A 99 7.58 -10.98 31.57
C GLY A 99 7.35 -12.46 31.28
N ASP A 100 7.65 -13.31 32.27
CA ASP A 100 7.54 -14.78 32.17
C ASP A 100 6.12 -15.29 31.94
N ASP A 101 5.11 -14.51 32.31
CA ASP A 101 3.69 -14.87 32.16
C ASP A 101 3.10 -14.43 30.82
N SER A 102 3.88 -13.72 29.99
CA SER A 102 3.45 -13.25 28.67
C SER A 102 3.02 -14.39 27.74
N LEU A 103 2.10 -14.08 26.83
CA LEU A 103 1.59 -15.05 25.86
C LEU A 103 2.70 -15.56 24.95
N LEU A 104 3.69 -14.72 24.64
CA LEU A 104 4.86 -15.10 23.86
C LEU A 104 5.68 -16.19 24.56
N VAL A 105 6.05 -15.98 25.83
CA VAL A 105 6.84 -16.95 26.60
C VAL A 105 6.10 -18.28 26.72
N ARG A 106 4.80 -18.24 27.01
CA ARG A 106 3.97 -19.44 27.12
C ARG A 106 3.95 -20.25 25.83
N ARG A 107 3.66 -19.61 24.68
CA ARG A 107 3.64 -20.29 23.38
C ARG A 107 4.99 -20.85 22.95
N LEU A 108 6.09 -20.20 23.33
CA LEU A 108 7.43 -20.69 23.01
C LEU A 108 7.89 -21.84 23.92
N ARG A 109 7.34 -21.98 25.13
CA ARG A 109 7.58 -23.12 26.03
C ARG A 109 6.75 -24.36 25.69
N GLU A 110 5.57 -24.16 25.10
CA GLU A 110 4.65 -25.25 24.70
C GLU A 110 5.03 -25.96 23.39
N ARG A 111 6.11 -25.52 22.73
CA ARG A 111 6.70 -26.13 21.53
C ARG A 111 7.95 -26.93 21.89
#